data_AF-A0A8J6YAK3-F1
#
_entry.id   AF-A0A8J6YAK3-F1
#
_cell.length_a   1.000
_cell.length_b   1.000
_cell.length_c   1.000
_cell.angle_alpha   90.00
_cell.angle_beta   90.00
_cell.angle_gamma   90.00
#
_symmetry.space_group_name_H-M   'P 1'
#
loop_
_entity.id
_entity.type
_entity.pdbx_description
1 polymer ?
#
loop_
_entity_poly.entity_id
_entity_poly.type
_entity_poly.pdbx_seq_one_letter_code
_entity_poly.pdbx_strand_id
1 'polypeptide(L)'
;MTQQIRALMLAAVMLTASGAVAGERIVAVGDIHGNFDGLVSILQRAELIDAETHWIGGGATLVQTGDIFDRGLYVREVLDLLMRLQGEAESAGGRVVVLLGNHEGMNLTGFFRDVNPEIYEAFADDKSEKRRKEGYRSFKKYWRERAKAEGVEPPVFTSEVESKWMT
;
A
#
# COMPACT_ATOMS: atom_id res chain seq x y z
N MET A 1 -63.79 -32.83 -26.30
CA MET A 1 -62.57 -33.67 -26.37
C MET A 1 -62.09 -33.54 -27.82
N THR A 2 -60.98 -32.89 -28.16
CA THR A 2 -59.62 -33.07 -27.62
C THR A 2 -58.81 -31.82 -28.00
N GLN A 3 -58.15 -31.18 -27.02
CA GLN A 3 -57.19 -30.10 -27.27
C GLN A 3 -55.92 -30.72 -27.89
N GLN A 4 -55.41 -30.12 -28.97
CA GLN A 4 -54.05 -30.39 -29.43
C GLN A 4 -53.16 -29.18 -29.15
N ILE A 5 -52.03 -29.52 -28.52
CA ILE A 5 -51.11 -28.68 -27.79
C ILE A 5 -50.16 -27.98 -28.77
N ARG A 6 -50.03 -26.65 -28.60
CA ARG A 6 -48.98 -25.84 -29.22
C ARG A 6 -47.64 -26.22 -28.62
N ALA A 7 -46.74 -26.80 -29.41
CA ALA A 7 -45.33 -26.94 -29.04
C ALA A 7 -44.56 -25.73 -29.58
N LEU A 8 -44.37 -24.70 -28.74
CA LEU A 8 -43.31 -23.71 -28.95
C LEU A 8 -41.99 -24.36 -28.57
N MET A 9 -41.13 -24.64 -29.56
CA MET A 9 -39.72 -24.91 -29.29
C MET A 9 -39.03 -23.59 -28.93
N LEU A 10 -38.81 -23.37 -27.63
CA LEU A 10 -37.88 -22.36 -27.15
C LEU A 10 -36.47 -22.94 -27.30
N ALA A 11 -35.77 -22.57 -28.37
CA ALA A 11 -34.36 -22.86 -28.51
C ALA A 11 -33.59 -22.02 -27.49
N ALA A 12 -33.25 -22.63 -26.34
CA ALA A 12 -32.30 -22.07 -25.40
C ALA A 12 -30.92 -22.09 -26.06
N VAL A 13 -30.52 -20.96 -26.65
CA VAL A 13 -29.13 -20.71 -26.99
C VAL A 13 -28.38 -20.60 -25.68
N MET A 14 -27.83 -21.72 -25.19
CA MET A 14 -26.78 -21.67 -24.19
C MET A 14 -25.58 -21.00 -24.85
N LEU A 15 -25.44 -19.70 -24.63
CA LEU A 15 -24.22 -18.98 -24.90
C LEU A 15 -23.18 -19.54 -23.93
N THR A 16 -22.47 -20.58 -24.34
CA THR A 16 -21.20 -20.92 -23.72
C THR A 16 -20.27 -19.78 -24.07
N ALA A 17 -20.27 -18.75 -23.21
CA ALA A 17 -19.17 -17.80 -23.18
C ALA A 17 -17.91 -18.65 -23.00
N SER A 18 -17.18 -18.86 -24.09
CA SER A 18 -15.84 -19.41 -24.04
C SER A 18 -15.10 -18.50 -23.10
N GLY A 19 -14.84 -18.98 -21.88
CA GLY A 19 -13.94 -18.33 -20.95
C GLY A 19 -12.59 -18.34 -21.61
N ALA A 20 -12.32 -17.31 -22.42
CA ALA A 20 -10.96 -16.89 -22.66
C ALA A 20 -10.36 -16.78 -21.26
N VAL A 21 -9.36 -17.60 -20.99
CA VAL A 21 -8.52 -17.42 -19.80
C VAL A 21 -7.85 -16.08 -20.04
N ALA A 22 -8.52 -15.00 -19.64
CA ALA A 22 -7.95 -13.68 -19.63
C ALA A 22 -6.67 -13.82 -18.81
N GLY A 23 -5.52 -13.55 -19.45
CA GLY A 23 -4.24 -13.57 -18.76
C GLY A 23 -4.33 -12.73 -17.49
N GLU A 24 -3.53 -13.08 -16.49
CA GLU A 24 -3.52 -12.38 -15.21
C GLU A 24 -3.32 -10.87 -15.45
N ARG A 25 -4.32 -10.06 -15.04
CA ARG A 25 -4.27 -8.61 -15.20
C ARG A 25 -3.45 -8.02 -14.07
N ILE A 26 -2.29 -7.45 -14.39
CA ILE A 26 -1.40 -6.80 -13.42
C ILE A 26 -1.34 -5.31 -13.73
N VAL A 27 -1.55 -4.48 -12.71
CA VAL A 27 -1.41 -3.02 -12.77
C VAL A 27 -0.34 -2.60 -11.78
N ALA A 28 0.74 -1.98 -12.27
CA ALA A 28 1.80 -1.44 -11.43
C ALA A 28 1.68 0.09 -11.34
N VAL A 29 1.72 0.63 -10.12
CA VAL A 29 1.66 2.06 -9.83
C VAL A 29 2.93 2.46 -9.09
N GLY A 30 3.57 3.51 -9.61
CA GLY A 30 4.80 4.09 -9.09
C GLY A 30 4.62 4.85 -7.77
N ASP A 31 5.59 5.72 -7.52
CA ASP A 31 5.70 6.60 -6.36
C ASP A 31 4.43 7.43 -6.17
N ILE A 32 3.94 7.49 -4.93
CA ILE A 32 2.72 8.23 -4.56
C ILE A 32 3.04 9.43 -3.68
N HIS A 33 4.01 9.33 -2.77
CA HIS A 33 4.43 10.42 -1.89
C HIS A 33 3.26 11.17 -1.23
N GLY A 34 2.35 10.44 -0.59
CA GLY A 34 1.18 11.03 0.08
C GLY A 34 0.19 11.77 -0.84
N ASN A 35 0.24 11.59 -2.16
CA ASN A 35 -0.74 12.16 -3.09
C ASN A 35 -1.97 11.24 -3.21
N PHE A 36 -2.86 11.32 -2.22
CA PHE A 36 -4.07 10.50 -2.14
C PHE A 36 -4.97 10.64 -3.37
N ASP A 37 -5.29 11.87 -3.79
CA ASP A 37 -6.15 12.12 -4.94
C ASP A 37 -5.55 11.59 -6.25
N GLY A 38 -4.22 11.71 -6.39
CA GLY A 38 -3.48 11.14 -7.51
C GLY A 38 -3.61 9.61 -7.57
N LEU A 39 -3.41 8.94 -6.43
CA LEU A 39 -3.59 7.48 -6.34
C LEU A 39 -5.02 7.07 -6.68
N VAL A 40 -6.03 7.71 -6.08
CA VAL A 40 -7.45 7.40 -6.35
C VAL A 40 -7.76 7.58 -7.83
N SER A 41 -7.30 8.67 -8.45
CA SER A 41 -7.51 8.91 -9.88
C SER A 41 -6.90 7.82 -10.76
N ILE A 42 -5.68 7.37 -10.44
CA ILE A 42 -5.01 6.27 -11.15
C ILE A 42 -5.81 4.98 -11.00
N LEU A 43 -6.19 4.61 -9.78
CA LEU A 43 -6.89 3.36 -9.51
C LEU A 43 -8.28 3.31 -10.14
N GLN A 44 -9.02 4.43 -10.17
CA GLN A 44 -10.32 4.52 -10.84
C GLN A 44 -10.18 4.42 -12.36
N ARG A 45 -9.20 5.11 -12.96
CA ARG A 45 -8.93 5.02 -14.40
C ARG A 45 -8.44 3.63 -14.82
N ALA A 46 -7.76 2.94 -13.90
CA ALA A 46 -7.37 1.56 -14.06
C ALA A 46 -8.50 0.57 -13.70
N GLU A 47 -9.72 1.04 -13.41
CA GLU A 47 -10.87 0.18 -13.09
C GLU A 47 -10.54 -0.83 -11.97
N LEU A 48 -9.76 -0.41 -10.98
CA LEU A 48 -9.43 -1.21 -9.80
C LEU A 48 -10.33 -0.86 -8.62
N ILE A 49 -10.78 0.39 -8.55
CA ILE A 49 -11.71 0.87 -7.52
C ILE A 49 -12.88 1.66 -8.13
N ASP A 50 -14.00 1.72 -7.41
CA ASP A 50 -15.17 2.52 -7.76
C ASP A 50 -15.07 3.98 -7.27
N ALA A 51 -16.18 4.72 -7.39
CA ALA A 51 -16.27 6.12 -6.96
C ALA A 51 -16.17 6.26 -5.43
N GLU A 52 -16.59 5.25 -4.69
CA GLU A 52 -16.55 5.14 -3.24
C GLU A 52 -15.23 4.55 -2.73
N THR A 53 -14.26 4.29 -3.61
CA THR A 53 -12.91 3.76 -3.34
C THR A 53 -12.88 2.31 -2.87
N HIS A 54 -13.89 1.51 -3.21
CA HIS A 54 -13.93 0.07 -2.99
C HIS A 54 -13.42 -0.71 -4.20
N TRP A 55 -12.80 -1.87 -3.93
CA TRP A 55 -12.25 -2.73 -4.96
C TRP A 55 -13.32 -3.26 -5.94
N ILE A 56 -13.09 -3.02 -7.23
CA ILE A 56 -13.86 -3.58 -8.35
C ILE A 56 -12.97 -4.30 -9.37
N GLY A 57 -11.66 -4.41 -9.10
CA GLY A 57 -10.67 -5.00 -10.02
C GLY A 57 -10.81 -6.51 -10.24
N GLY A 58 -11.77 -7.17 -9.60
CA GLY A 58 -11.97 -8.62 -9.69
C GLY A 58 -10.69 -9.38 -9.30
N GLY A 59 -10.27 -10.32 -10.16
CA GLY A 59 -9.05 -11.11 -10.01
C GLY A 59 -7.74 -10.40 -10.40
N ALA A 60 -7.73 -9.08 -10.55
CA ALA A 60 -6.51 -8.34 -10.90
C ALA A 60 -5.51 -8.28 -9.73
N THR A 61 -4.23 -8.11 -10.09
CA THR A 61 -3.15 -7.81 -9.14
C THR A 61 -2.75 -6.33 -9.28
N LEU A 62 -2.90 -5.56 -8.21
CA LEU A 62 -2.29 -4.24 -8.06
C LEU A 62 -0.90 -4.38 -7.42
N VAL A 63 0.12 -3.75 -8.00
CA VAL A 63 1.45 -3.60 -7.42
C VAL A 63 1.73 -2.13 -7.19
N GLN A 64 1.77 -1.70 -5.92
CA GLN A 64 2.30 -0.40 -5.54
C GLN A 64 3.82 -0.57 -5.29
N THR A 65 4.65 0.19 -6.00
CA THR A 65 6.10 -0.09 -6.09
C THR A 65 6.96 0.57 -5.00
N GLY A 66 6.37 1.10 -3.93
CA GLY A 66 7.06 1.84 -2.88
C GLY A 66 6.99 3.36 -3.04
N ASP A 67 7.69 4.08 -2.17
CA ASP A 67 7.69 5.55 -2.11
C ASP A 67 6.26 6.12 -1.91
N ILE A 68 5.60 5.58 -0.87
CA ILE A 68 4.32 6.05 -0.35
C ILE A 68 4.53 7.22 0.60
N PHE A 69 5.60 7.17 1.39
CA PHE A 69 5.95 8.15 2.41
C PHE A 69 6.53 9.45 1.81
N ASP A 70 6.66 10.46 2.67
CA ASP A 70 7.33 11.74 2.43
C ASP A 70 6.66 12.68 1.41
N ARG A 71 7.06 13.97 1.47
CA ARG A 71 6.63 15.09 0.61
C ARG A 71 5.15 15.48 0.71
N GLY A 72 4.21 14.60 0.36
CA GLY A 72 2.77 14.87 0.43
C GLY A 72 2.20 14.60 1.83
N LEU A 73 1.08 15.25 2.14
CA LEU A 73 0.51 15.25 3.49
C LEU A 73 -0.34 14.02 3.80
N TYR A 74 -0.89 13.35 2.78
CA TYR A 74 -1.93 12.33 2.96
C TYR A 74 -1.37 10.89 3.00
N VAL A 75 -0.18 10.72 3.60
CA VAL A 75 0.47 9.40 3.69
C VAL A 75 -0.40 8.40 4.45
N ARG A 76 -1.04 8.85 5.53
CA ARG A 76 -1.92 7.99 6.33
C ARG A 76 -3.11 7.48 5.52
N GLU A 77 -3.77 8.36 4.80
CA GLU A 77 -4.93 8.04 3.97
C GLU A 77 -4.56 7.08 2.83
N VAL A 78 -3.37 7.25 2.24
CA VAL A 78 -2.86 6.31 1.23
C VAL A 78 -2.62 4.93 1.85
N LEU A 79 -1.98 4.86 3.02
CA LEU A 79 -1.76 3.58 3.72
C LEU A 79 -3.08 2.92 4.11
N ASP A 80 -4.01 3.67 4.70
CA ASP A 80 -5.32 3.18 5.12
C ASP A 80 -6.11 2.63 3.91
N LEU A 81 -6.07 3.33 2.76
CA LEU A 81 -6.67 2.85 1.50
C LEU A 81 -6.02 1.55 1.02
N LEU A 82 -4.70 1.50 0.89
CA LEU A 82 -4.00 0.30 0.40
C LEU A 82 -4.22 -0.90 1.33
N MET A 83 -4.20 -0.70 2.65
CA MET A 83 -4.47 -1.73 3.64
C MET A 83 -5.90 -2.28 3.51
N ARG A 84 -6.90 -1.40 3.31
CA ARG A 84 -8.29 -1.83 3.06
C ARG A 84 -8.40 -2.62 1.76
N LEU A 85 -7.83 -2.09 0.67
CA LEU A 85 -7.88 -2.71 -0.66
C LEU A 85 -7.21 -4.09 -0.69
N GLN A 86 -6.18 -4.35 0.12
CA GLN A 86 -5.61 -5.70 0.26
C GLN A 86 -6.67 -6.74 0.65
N GLY A 87 -7.50 -6.42 1.64
CA GLY A 87 -8.56 -7.34 2.09
C GLY A 87 -9.74 -7.44 1.11
N GLU A 88 -10.13 -6.32 0.51
CA GLU A 88 -11.20 -6.30 -0.49
C GLU A 88 -10.80 -7.08 -1.76
N ALA A 89 -9.57 -6.88 -2.25
CA ALA A 89 -9.04 -7.59 -3.40
C ALA A 89 -8.94 -9.10 -3.15
N GLU A 90 -8.38 -9.51 -2.00
CA GLU A 90 -8.30 -10.92 -1.62
C GLU A 90 -9.68 -11.58 -1.59
N SER A 91 -10.69 -10.89 -1.04
CA SER A 91 -12.07 -11.37 -0.99
C SER A 91 -12.72 -11.53 -2.37
N ALA A 92 -12.26 -10.75 -3.36
CA ALA A 92 -12.72 -10.81 -4.75
C ALA A 92 -11.87 -11.74 -5.65
N GLY A 93 -10.87 -12.43 -5.08
CA GLY A 93 -9.93 -13.29 -5.82
C GLY A 93 -8.80 -12.53 -6.53
N GLY A 94 -8.64 -11.24 -6.25
CA GLY A 94 -7.53 -10.40 -6.69
C GLY A 94 -6.44 -10.28 -5.64
N ARG A 95 -5.52 -9.34 -5.84
CA ARG A 95 -4.39 -9.10 -4.93
C ARG A 95 -3.93 -7.65 -4.95
N VAL A 96 -3.53 -7.14 -3.80
CA VAL A 96 -2.73 -5.90 -3.70
C VAL A 96 -1.38 -6.25 -3.09
N VAL A 97 -0.30 -5.84 -3.76
CA VAL A 97 1.08 -6.00 -3.32
C VAL A 97 1.67 -4.61 -3.13
N VAL A 98 2.14 -4.31 -1.93
CA VAL A 98 2.82 -3.06 -1.62
C VAL A 98 4.29 -3.36 -1.36
N LEU A 99 5.16 -2.76 -2.17
CA LEU A 99 6.61 -2.89 -2.04
C LEU A 99 7.18 -1.77 -1.16
N LEU A 100 8.40 -1.97 -0.68
CA LEU A 100 9.15 -0.93 0.03
C LEU A 100 10.03 -0.18 -0.97
N GLY A 101 9.87 1.14 -1.02
CA GLY A 101 10.74 2.06 -1.73
C GLY A 101 11.89 2.54 -0.85
N ASN A 102 12.72 3.41 -1.41
CA ASN A 102 13.83 3.99 -0.65
C ASN A 102 13.34 4.94 0.44
N HIS A 103 12.20 5.63 0.26
CA HIS A 103 11.64 6.51 1.28
C HIS A 103 11.15 5.74 2.52
N GLU A 104 10.52 4.58 2.35
CA GLU A 104 10.19 3.70 3.47
C GLU A 104 11.47 3.22 4.17
N GLY A 105 12.48 2.81 3.40
CA GLY A 105 13.78 2.39 3.95
C GLY A 105 14.47 3.50 4.75
N MET A 106 14.47 4.72 4.24
CA MET A 106 15.00 5.90 4.92
C MET A 106 14.27 6.18 6.23
N ASN A 107 12.94 6.22 6.21
CA ASN A 107 12.11 6.43 7.41
C ASN A 107 12.37 5.35 8.48
N LEU A 108 12.37 4.07 8.09
CA LEU A 108 12.60 2.96 9.02
C LEU A 108 14.01 2.95 9.63
N THR A 109 14.99 3.55 8.95
CA THR A 109 16.39 3.58 9.39
C THR A 109 16.82 4.93 9.98
N GLY A 110 15.90 5.89 10.17
CA GLY A 110 16.18 7.15 10.86
C GLY A 110 16.61 8.31 9.98
N PHE A 111 16.44 8.22 8.67
CA PHE A 111 16.80 9.28 7.73
C PHE A 111 15.56 10.05 7.29
N PHE A 112 15.17 11.04 8.08
CA PHE A 112 13.91 11.79 7.93
C PHE A 112 14.01 13.03 7.03
N ARG A 113 14.96 13.07 6.09
CA ARG A 113 15.28 14.29 5.32
C ARG A 113 14.07 14.90 4.61
N ASP A 114 13.20 14.05 4.07
CA ASP A 114 12.11 14.44 3.19
C ASP A 114 10.74 14.36 3.90
N VAL A 115 10.76 14.13 5.22
CA VAL A 115 9.57 14.07 6.06
C VAL A 115 9.09 15.47 6.40
N ASN A 116 7.82 15.75 6.14
CA ASN A 116 7.14 16.89 6.74
C ASN A 116 6.63 16.49 8.14
N PRO A 117 6.94 17.23 9.22
CA PRO A 117 6.45 16.94 10.57
C PRO A 117 4.92 16.76 10.67
N GLU A 118 4.15 17.47 9.84
CA GLU A 118 2.70 17.34 9.77
C GLU A 118 2.24 15.93 9.39
N ILE A 119 3.04 15.20 8.59
CA ILE A 119 2.76 13.80 8.25
C ILE A 119 2.77 12.95 9.52
N TYR A 120 3.75 13.14 10.40
CA TYR A 120 3.87 12.37 11.63
C TYR A 120 2.82 12.73 12.67
N GLU A 121 2.32 13.97 12.66
CA GLU A 121 1.21 14.38 13.51
C GLU A 121 -0.04 13.53 13.23
N ALA A 122 -0.31 13.17 11.97
CA ALA A 122 -1.42 12.29 11.61
C ALA A 122 -1.33 10.86 12.20
N PHE A 123 -0.13 10.43 12.62
CA PHE A 123 0.14 9.14 13.27
C PHE A 123 0.36 9.24 14.79
N ALA A 124 0.23 10.44 15.37
CA ALA A 124 0.48 10.66 16.78
C ALA A 124 -0.66 10.09 17.65
N ASP A 125 -0.27 9.32 18.65
CA ASP A 125 -1.11 8.85 19.74
C ASP A 125 -0.41 8.99 21.11
N ASP A 126 -1.08 8.56 22.18
CA ASP A 126 -0.58 8.54 23.56
C ASP A 126 0.69 7.69 23.75
N LYS A 127 1.01 6.81 22.81
CA LYS A 127 2.18 5.91 22.83
C LYS A 127 3.33 6.42 21.98
N SER A 128 3.19 7.55 21.28
CA SER A 128 4.20 8.07 20.35
C SER A 128 5.57 8.26 21.00
N GLU A 129 5.63 8.86 22.18
CA GLU A 129 6.89 9.07 22.93
C GLU A 129 7.61 7.74 23.22
N LYS A 130 6.83 6.73 23.61
CA LYS A 130 7.37 5.39 23.89
C LYS A 130 7.92 4.77 22.60
N ARG A 131 7.15 4.83 21.50
CA ARG A 131 7.56 4.33 20.18
C ARG A 131 8.82 5.03 19.67
N ARG A 132 8.93 6.36 19.80
CA ARG A 132 10.14 7.11 19.41
C ARG A 132 11.36 6.67 20.22
N LYS A 133 11.23 6.51 21.54
CA LYS A 133 12.33 6.01 22.39
C LYS A 133 12.74 4.57 22.06
N GLU A 134 11.78 3.70 21.77
CA GLU A 134 12.02 2.33 21.31
C GLU A 134 12.70 2.28 19.94
N GLY A 135 12.25 3.13 19.01
CA GLY A 135 12.86 3.33 17.71
C GLY A 135 14.31 3.77 17.83
N TYR A 136 14.62 4.76 18.67
CA TYR A 136 15.99 5.23 18.87
C TYR A 136 16.91 4.14 19.44
N ARG A 137 16.41 3.33 20.38
CA ARG A 137 17.16 2.17 20.90
C ARG A 137 17.46 1.15 19.78
N SER A 138 16.49 0.89 18.92
CA SER A 138 16.62 -0.04 17.79
C SER A 138 17.59 0.49 16.73
N PHE A 139 17.51 1.79 16.41
CA PHE A 139 18.44 2.49 15.52
C PHE A 139 19.89 2.38 16.01
N LYS A 140 20.15 2.66 17.29
CA LYS A 140 21.49 2.51 17.90
C LYS A 140 22.00 1.07 17.82
N LYS A 141 21.13 0.09 18.04
CA LYS A 141 21.47 -1.33 17.94
C LYS A 141 21.83 -1.70 16.50
N TYR A 142 20.96 -1.37 15.53
CA TYR A 142 21.16 -1.65 14.11
C TYR A 142 22.52 -1.15 13.62
N TRP A 143 22.85 0.11 13.89
CA TRP A 143 24.11 0.70 13.43
C TRP A 143 25.35 0.11 14.09
N ARG A 144 25.27 -0.31 15.36
CA ARG A 144 26.37 -1.03 16.02
C ARG A 144 26.59 -2.42 15.44
N GLU A 145 25.50 -3.15 15.17
CA GLU A 145 25.56 -4.48 14.57
C GLU A 145 26.09 -4.41 13.14
N ARG A 146 25.65 -3.41 12.37
CA ARG A 146 26.15 -3.16 11.02
C ARG A 146 27.64 -2.83 11.02
N ALA A 147 28.09 -1.90 11.86
CA ALA A 147 29.49 -1.52 11.94
C ALA A 147 30.39 -2.73 12.30
N LYS A 148 29.93 -3.56 13.25
CA LYS A 148 30.59 -4.82 13.60
C LYS A 148 30.67 -5.78 12.41
N ALA A 149 29.60 -5.93 11.63
CA ALA A 149 29.57 -6.80 10.46
C ALA A 149 30.50 -6.30 9.34
N GLU A 150 30.63 -4.99 9.19
CA GLU A 150 31.47 -4.34 8.18
C GLU A 150 32.93 -4.15 8.64
N GLY A 151 33.25 -4.45 9.91
CA GLY A 151 34.59 -4.26 10.47
C GLY A 151 35.00 -2.80 10.61
N VAL A 152 34.03 -1.89 10.77
CA VAL A 152 34.23 -0.45 10.95
C VAL A 152 33.79 0.01 12.33
N GLU A 153 34.23 1.19 12.76
CA GLU A 153 33.75 1.80 13.99
C GLU A 153 32.28 2.24 13.84
N PRO A 154 31.44 2.04 14.86
CA PRO A 154 30.05 2.49 14.81
C PRO A 154 29.95 4.02 14.85
N PRO A 155 28.87 4.59 14.31
CA PRO A 155 28.62 6.02 14.43
C PRO A 155 28.50 6.43 15.90
N VAL A 156 28.94 7.66 16.19
CA VAL A 156 28.82 8.25 17.54
C VAL A 156 27.40 8.79 17.73
N PHE A 157 26.70 8.26 18.73
CA PHE A 157 25.35 8.72 19.09
C PHE A 157 25.43 9.82 20.15
N THR A 158 25.55 11.07 19.70
CA THR A 158 25.58 12.25 20.59
C THR A 158 24.19 12.60 21.12
N SER A 159 24.13 13.49 22.12
CA SER A 159 22.87 14.08 22.58
C SER A 159 22.17 14.89 21.48
N GLU A 160 22.91 15.47 20.53
CA GLU A 160 22.33 16.15 19.37
C GLU A 160 21.61 15.18 18.43
N VAL A 161 22.21 14.01 18.17
CA VAL A 161 21.57 12.94 17.37
C VAL A 161 20.30 12.44 18.05
N GLU A 162 20.34 12.26 19.37
CA GLU A 162 19.14 11.88 20.14
C GLU A 162 18.07 12.97 20.08
N SER A 163 18.44 14.25 20.24
CA SER A 163 17.49 15.36 20.15
C SER A 163 16.83 15.42 18.79
N LYS A 164 17.60 15.30 17.70
CA LYS A 164 17.08 15.29 16.31
C LYS A 164 16.15 14.12 16.03
N TRP A 165 16.34 12.98 16.69
CA TRP A 165 15.43 11.84 16.57
C TRP A 165 14.10 12.08 17.29
N MET A 166 14.12 12.84 18.39
CA MET A 166 12.94 13.05 19.24
C MET A 166 12.04 14.21 18.77
N THR A 167 12.58 15.10 17.92
CA THR A 167 11.88 16.21 17.26
C THR A 167 11.31 15.78 15.92
#